data_AF-B4NUR9-F1
#
_entry.id   AF-B4NUR9-F1
#
_cell.length_a   1.000
_cell.length_b   1.000
_cell.length_c   1.000
_cell.angle_alpha   90.00
_cell.angle_beta   90.00
_cell.angle_gamma   90.00
#
_symmetry.space_group_name_H-M   'P 1'
#
loop_
_entity.id
_entity.type
_entity.pdbx_description
1 polymer ?
#
loop_
_entity_poly.entity_id
_entity_poly.type
_entity_poly.pdbx_seq_one_letter_code
_entity_poly.pdbx_strand_id
1 'polypeptide(L)'
;MRTTLQEALILISNHFCDFERQTLFIEHIVQDKRTEWLAFGEALKSPLDFMSFVGLDKPPSFAVEGAATLQNRSRLLDALHVVLGVVKRCTWPDDPERAQRGGFVIGCTELGNPICRNPATKHVVPLLSHVLSLMRVLNELFAPEALHALSEGYRGIHGMMEHEKKLLMGICALPTDPLDTTIRSEPTAFEKMQTFMMMVTEGCYHLMGSAGPSLGRDLYQLMGLSDAIVTNVFSRMDLVPDYRLRPIIRVFFKPFVYSCPPSFYDSVLVPLFAHLAPLMCERLTRRWIYIASLYESGQLDGEVNDTQEVLEDQLNRTLTREYLDVLKIALVGGQIGADHVAAGANANSNSVAMENEEHSMDSAPQSRASQSALLSDIISDLGGKLLRNGLIGNYVLMTLLKAIAWNDGMCSMKAVNIAAPVMRFLAAEKLMDENKAVTAFTAVLQGMQVHGQHEANQSGMVTLGVQFYELLRPQFPILSEVLQHIPSVNAADIQKFDEKIAVAPAKGNKVDRAKKDIFKKLTAQLVGRSVNQLFRHEVQIANLPPMQSHKAKGAMGTTADIMDSNQNASLARLFGPEK
;
A
#
# COMPACT_ATOMS: atom_id res chain seq x y z
N MET A 1 -18.88 -20.17 -7.25
CA MET A 1 -19.09 -21.45 -6.52
C MET A 1 -18.07 -22.51 -6.89
N ARG A 2 -17.81 -22.82 -8.17
CA ARG A 2 -16.81 -23.84 -8.58
C ARG A 2 -15.41 -23.58 -8.02
N THR A 3 -14.85 -22.39 -8.22
CA THR A 3 -13.52 -22.02 -7.70
C THR A 3 -13.46 -22.11 -6.18
N THR A 4 -14.48 -21.64 -5.47
CA THR A 4 -14.56 -21.71 -4.00
C THR A 4 -14.51 -23.15 -3.49
N LEU A 5 -15.17 -24.08 -4.17
CA LEU A 5 -15.10 -25.51 -3.84
C LEU A 5 -13.71 -26.08 -4.13
N GLN A 6 -13.06 -25.66 -5.22
CA GLN A 6 -11.67 -26.06 -5.50
C GLN A 6 -10.70 -25.54 -4.45
N GLU A 7 -10.85 -24.29 -4.00
CA GLU A 7 -10.08 -23.74 -2.88
C GLU A 7 -10.27 -24.56 -1.60
N ALA A 8 -11.51 -24.93 -1.27
CA ALA A 8 -11.78 -25.80 -0.12
C ALA A 8 -11.10 -27.17 -0.23
N LEU A 9 -11.11 -27.77 -1.43
CA LEU A 9 -10.40 -29.02 -1.68
C LEU A 9 -8.88 -28.87 -1.54
N ILE A 10 -8.31 -27.75 -1.98
CA ILE A 10 -6.87 -27.45 -1.80
C ILE A 10 -6.55 -27.32 -0.31
N LEU A 11 -7.38 -26.62 0.46
CA LEU A 11 -7.20 -26.51 1.91
C LEU A 11 -7.23 -27.89 2.60
N ILE A 12 -8.15 -28.78 2.19
CA ILE A 12 -8.18 -30.16 2.67
C ILE A 12 -6.88 -30.89 2.29
N SER A 13 -6.37 -30.69 1.07
CA SER A 13 -5.12 -31.32 0.62
C SER A 13 -3.88 -30.90 1.43
N ASN A 14 -3.86 -29.70 2.02
CA ASN A 14 -2.76 -29.25 2.89
C ASN A 14 -2.62 -30.18 4.12
N HIS A 15 -3.71 -30.82 4.56
CA HIS A 15 -3.69 -31.78 5.66
C HIS A 15 -3.12 -33.16 5.30
N PHE A 16 -2.81 -33.43 4.02
CA PHE A 16 -2.04 -34.61 3.65
C PHE A 16 -0.64 -34.56 4.28
N CYS A 17 -0.05 -33.37 4.40
CA CYS A 17 1.30 -33.16 4.93
C CYS A 17 2.35 -34.06 4.26
N ASP A 18 2.16 -34.32 2.97
CA ASP A 18 3.02 -35.10 2.11
C ASP A 18 3.15 -34.36 0.79
N PHE A 19 4.37 -33.95 0.45
CA PHE A 19 4.64 -33.09 -0.70
C PHE A 19 4.20 -33.78 -2.00
N GLU A 20 4.57 -35.03 -2.24
CA GLU A 20 4.30 -35.72 -3.51
C GLU A 20 2.80 -35.95 -3.72
N ARG A 21 2.08 -36.36 -2.67
CA ARG A 21 0.64 -36.54 -2.72
C ARG A 21 -0.10 -35.22 -2.98
N GLN A 22 0.31 -34.15 -2.31
CA GLN A 22 -0.29 -32.83 -2.51
C GLN A 22 0.03 -32.30 -3.91
N THR A 23 1.26 -32.46 -4.37
CA THR A 23 1.68 -32.09 -5.72
C THR A 23 0.86 -32.80 -6.79
N LEU A 24 0.67 -34.12 -6.68
CA LEU A 24 -0.20 -34.87 -7.60
C LEU A 24 -1.65 -34.37 -7.54
N PHE A 25 -2.16 -34.01 -6.37
CA PHE A 25 -3.50 -33.45 -6.25
C PHE A 25 -3.63 -32.10 -6.99
N ILE A 26 -2.65 -31.20 -6.82
CA ILE A 26 -2.62 -29.91 -7.50
C ILE A 26 -2.48 -30.07 -9.02
N GLU A 27 -1.70 -31.05 -9.48
CA GLU A 27 -1.59 -31.41 -10.90
C GLU A 27 -2.97 -31.62 -11.54
N HIS A 28 -3.81 -32.44 -10.91
CA HIS A 28 -5.15 -32.75 -11.41
C HIS A 28 -6.07 -31.53 -11.44
N ILE A 29 -5.97 -30.63 -10.44
CA ILE A 29 -6.77 -29.40 -10.41
C ILE A 29 -6.39 -28.46 -11.58
N VAL A 30 -5.10 -28.35 -11.87
CA VAL A 30 -4.58 -27.34 -12.80
C VAL A 30 -4.46 -27.88 -14.23
N GLN A 31 -4.48 -29.21 -14.45
CA GLN A 31 -4.22 -29.85 -15.74
C GLN A 31 -5.04 -29.26 -16.90
N ASP A 32 -6.37 -29.25 -16.78
CA ASP A 32 -7.25 -28.71 -17.83
C ASP A 32 -6.99 -27.22 -18.08
N LYS A 33 -6.66 -26.48 -17.01
CA LYS A 33 -6.40 -25.05 -17.07
C LYS A 33 -5.07 -24.74 -17.73
N ARG A 34 -4.06 -25.62 -17.65
CA ARG A 34 -2.81 -25.46 -18.42
C ARG A 34 -3.09 -25.46 -19.93
N THR A 35 -3.94 -26.36 -20.40
CA THR A 35 -4.35 -26.42 -21.81
C THR A 35 -5.10 -25.17 -22.23
N GLU A 36 -6.00 -24.65 -21.39
CA GLU A 36 -6.71 -23.40 -21.67
C GLU A 36 -5.75 -22.20 -21.74
N TRP A 37 -4.80 -22.08 -20.81
CA TRP A 37 -3.81 -20.99 -20.80
C TRP A 37 -2.95 -20.96 -22.07
N LEU A 38 -2.53 -22.12 -22.56
CA LEU A 38 -1.80 -22.23 -23.83
C LEU A 38 -2.67 -21.76 -25.01
N ALA A 39 -3.97 -22.10 -25.01
CA ALA A 39 -4.90 -21.69 -26.06
C ALA A 39 -5.18 -20.17 -26.04
N PHE A 40 -4.94 -19.47 -24.92
CA PHE A 40 -5.07 -18.02 -24.85
C PHE A 40 -3.87 -17.28 -25.47
N GLY A 41 -2.76 -17.96 -25.78
CA GLY A 41 -1.51 -17.31 -26.21
C GLY A 41 -1.67 -16.29 -27.35
N GLU A 42 -2.47 -16.62 -28.38
CA GLU A 42 -2.76 -15.70 -29.50
C GLU A 42 -3.51 -14.45 -29.05
N ALA A 43 -4.50 -14.61 -28.15
CA ALA A 43 -5.29 -13.49 -27.63
C ALA A 43 -4.48 -12.54 -26.73
N LEU A 44 -3.31 -12.96 -26.24
CA LEU A 44 -2.47 -12.18 -25.32
C LEU A 44 -1.25 -11.53 -26.01
N LYS A 45 -1.21 -11.54 -27.35
CA LYS A 45 -0.13 -10.92 -28.13
C LYS A 45 -0.24 -9.39 -28.14
N SER A 46 -1.44 -8.84 -28.29
CA SER A 46 -1.69 -7.41 -28.34
C SER A 46 -3.01 -7.03 -27.67
N PRO A 47 -3.21 -5.75 -27.29
CA PRO A 47 -4.51 -5.26 -26.82
C PRO A 47 -5.64 -5.50 -27.81
N LEU A 48 -5.39 -5.39 -29.11
CA LEU A 48 -6.42 -5.61 -30.14
C LEU A 48 -6.84 -7.08 -30.22
N ASP A 49 -5.89 -8.00 -30.18
CA ASP A 49 -6.19 -9.45 -30.17
C ASP A 49 -7.03 -9.83 -28.94
N PHE A 50 -6.68 -9.27 -27.78
CA PHE A 50 -7.46 -9.46 -26.56
C PHE A 50 -8.85 -8.88 -26.68
N MET A 51 -8.98 -7.66 -27.21
CA MET A 51 -10.28 -7.00 -27.42
C MET A 51 -11.19 -7.83 -28.31
N SER A 52 -10.70 -8.37 -29.43
CA SER A 52 -11.49 -9.27 -30.28
C SER A 52 -11.82 -10.60 -29.60
N PHE A 53 -10.90 -11.14 -28.81
CA PHE A 53 -11.11 -12.38 -28.05
C PHE A 53 -12.24 -12.26 -27.03
N VAL A 54 -12.29 -11.15 -26.27
CA VAL A 54 -13.33 -10.89 -25.27
C VAL A 54 -14.54 -10.14 -25.84
N GLY A 55 -14.44 -9.56 -27.04
CA GLY A 55 -15.51 -8.81 -27.70
C GLY A 55 -15.71 -7.39 -27.16
N LEU A 56 -14.64 -6.66 -26.88
CA LEU A 56 -14.65 -5.22 -26.58
C LEU A 56 -14.77 -4.35 -27.86
N ASP A 57 -14.42 -4.92 -29.01
CA ASP A 57 -14.55 -4.35 -30.35
C ASP A 57 -15.96 -4.56 -30.96
N LYS A 58 -16.86 -5.25 -30.24
CA LYS A 58 -18.24 -5.52 -30.65
C LYS A 58 -19.23 -4.70 -29.82
N PRO A 59 -20.38 -4.30 -30.37
CA PRO A 59 -21.42 -3.60 -29.61
C PRO A 59 -21.91 -4.41 -28.39
N PRO A 60 -22.28 -3.76 -27.28
CA PRO A 60 -22.88 -4.44 -26.14
C PRO A 60 -24.16 -5.17 -26.54
N SER A 61 -24.21 -6.48 -26.34
CA SER A 61 -25.37 -7.30 -26.70
C SER A 61 -25.58 -8.42 -25.69
N PHE A 62 -26.84 -8.75 -25.45
CA PHE A 62 -27.26 -9.93 -24.69
C PHE A 62 -27.50 -11.15 -25.58
N ALA A 63 -27.42 -10.99 -26.91
CA ALA A 63 -27.82 -12.01 -27.88
C ALA A 63 -26.83 -13.19 -27.94
N VAL A 64 -27.36 -14.34 -28.36
CA VAL A 64 -26.64 -15.61 -28.57
C VAL A 64 -25.49 -15.48 -29.59
N GLU A 65 -25.52 -14.48 -30.48
CA GLU A 65 -24.46 -14.18 -31.44
C GLU A 65 -23.11 -13.82 -30.79
N GLY A 66 -23.11 -13.42 -29.51
CA GLY A 66 -21.91 -13.21 -28.68
C GLY A 66 -21.47 -14.44 -27.87
N ALA A 67 -22.05 -15.63 -28.09
CA ALA A 67 -21.80 -16.81 -27.26
C ALA A 67 -20.30 -17.18 -27.19
N ALA A 68 -19.56 -17.06 -28.28
CA ALA A 68 -18.14 -17.39 -28.32
C ALA A 68 -17.30 -16.43 -27.45
N THR A 69 -17.52 -15.11 -27.55
CA THR A 69 -16.79 -14.13 -26.73
C THR A 69 -17.19 -14.20 -25.27
N LEU A 70 -18.46 -14.47 -24.97
CA LEU A 70 -18.93 -14.74 -23.61
C LEU A 70 -18.26 -15.99 -23.02
N GLN A 71 -18.18 -17.07 -23.79
CA GLN A 71 -17.50 -18.30 -23.38
C GLN A 71 -16.01 -18.06 -23.15
N ASN A 72 -15.37 -17.25 -24.00
CA ASN A 72 -13.96 -16.85 -23.84
C ASN A 72 -13.73 -16.09 -22.53
N ARG A 73 -14.57 -15.10 -22.21
CA ARG A 73 -14.53 -14.38 -20.93
C ARG A 73 -14.65 -15.33 -19.75
N SER A 74 -15.65 -16.23 -19.78
CA SER A 74 -15.87 -17.19 -18.70
C SER A 74 -14.69 -18.16 -18.54
N ARG A 75 -14.14 -18.68 -19.64
CA ARG A 75 -12.97 -19.58 -19.62
C ARG A 75 -11.72 -18.89 -19.07
N LEU A 76 -11.43 -17.68 -19.54
CA LEU A 76 -10.27 -16.92 -19.06
C LEU A 76 -10.40 -16.64 -17.55
N LEU A 77 -11.58 -16.19 -17.11
CA LEU A 77 -11.83 -15.87 -15.72
C LEU A 77 -11.73 -17.11 -14.83
N ASP A 78 -12.33 -18.23 -15.25
CA ASP A 78 -12.25 -19.52 -14.54
C ASP A 78 -10.80 -20.00 -14.46
N ALA A 79 -10.06 -20.01 -15.57
CA ALA A 79 -8.65 -20.41 -15.60
C ALA A 79 -7.77 -19.54 -14.69
N LEU A 80 -7.98 -18.23 -14.67
CA LEU A 80 -7.28 -17.30 -13.79
C LEU A 80 -7.58 -17.59 -12.31
N HIS A 81 -8.86 -17.75 -11.96
CA HIS A 81 -9.28 -17.94 -10.58
C HIS A 81 -8.87 -19.32 -10.03
N VAL A 82 -8.81 -20.37 -10.85
CA VAL A 82 -8.26 -21.66 -10.43
C VAL A 82 -6.78 -21.54 -10.06
N VAL A 83 -5.98 -20.90 -10.92
CA VAL A 83 -4.55 -20.71 -10.64
C VAL A 83 -4.36 -19.81 -9.42
N LEU A 84 -5.14 -18.73 -9.30
CA LEU A 84 -5.15 -17.88 -8.12
C LEU A 84 -5.46 -18.65 -6.84
N GLY A 85 -6.52 -19.48 -6.85
CA GLY A 85 -6.91 -20.31 -5.70
C GLY A 85 -5.80 -21.28 -5.29
N VAL A 86 -5.13 -21.91 -6.27
CA VAL A 86 -3.95 -22.76 -6.02
C VAL A 86 -2.82 -21.99 -5.36
N VAL A 87 -2.45 -20.81 -5.89
CA VAL A 87 -1.39 -19.98 -5.32
C VAL A 87 -1.76 -19.49 -3.91
N LYS A 88 -3.00 -19.06 -3.68
CA LYS A 88 -3.44 -18.54 -2.37
C LYS A 88 -3.56 -19.61 -1.30
N ARG A 89 -3.96 -20.83 -1.65
CA ARG A 89 -4.37 -21.86 -0.68
C ARG A 89 -3.40 -23.02 -0.54
N CYS A 90 -2.57 -23.31 -1.53
CA CYS A 90 -1.61 -24.40 -1.43
C CYS A 90 -0.43 -24.00 -0.56
N THR A 91 -0.28 -24.65 0.60
CA THR A 91 0.77 -24.34 1.58
C THR A 91 1.44 -25.61 2.08
N TRP A 92 2.67 -25.48 2.55
CA TRP A 92 3.34 -26.48 3.37
C TRP A 92 2.90 -26.38 4.85
N PRO A 93 3.16 -27.39 5.69
CA PRO A 93 2.84 -27.33 7.13
C PRO A 93 3.65 -26.26 7.88
N ASP A 94 3.03 -25.56 8.84
CA ASP A 94 3.71 -24.58 9.70
C ASP A 94 4.71 -25.22 10.67
N ASP A 95 4.48 -26.48 11.06
CA ASP A 95 5.35 -27.24 11.96
C ASP A 95 6.60 -27.72 11.19
N PRO A 96 7.82 -27.29 11.59
CA PRO A 96 9.05 -27.59 10.86
C PRO A 96 9.34 -29.09 10.75
N GLU A 97 9.01 -29.89 11.77
CA GLU A 97 9.23 -31.33 11.72
C GLU A 97 8.27 -32.03 10.76
N ARG A 98 7.00 -31.61 10.73
CA ARG A 98 6.01 -32.10 9.76
C ARG A 98 6.40 -31.70 8.35
N ALA A 99 6.87 -30.47 8.14
CA ALA A 99 7.38 -30.04 6.85
C ALA A 99 8.60 -30.88 6.40
N GLN A 100 9.53 -31.17 7.32
CA GLN A 100 10.69 -32.02 7.05
C GLN A 100 10.27 -33.47 6.72
N ARG A 101 9.44 -34.10 7.56
CA ARG A 101 8.96 -35.48 7.34
C ARG A 101 8.12 -35.63 6.08
N GLY A 102 7.34 -34.60 5.74
CA GLY A 102 6.51 -34.54 4.55
C GLY A 102 7.26 -34.20 3.25
N GLY A 103 8.58 -33.98 3.29
CA GLY A 103 9.39 -33.70 2.10
C GLY A 103 9.23 -32.29 1.53
N PHE A 104 8.80 -31.32 2.34
CA PHE A 104 8.68 -29.92 1.95
C PHE A 104 9.98 -29.14 2.12
N VAL A 105 10.87 -29.54 3.03
CA VAL A 105 12.15 -28.87 3.27
C VAL A 105 13.20 -29.40 2.28
N ILE A 106 13.78 -28.51 1.49
CA ILE A 106 14.81 -28.85 0.47
C ILE A 106 16.23 -28.46 0.89
N GLY A 107 16.38 -27.74 1.99
CA GLY A 107 17.66 -27.31 2.52
C GLY A 107 17.48 -26.28 3.64
N CYS A 108 18.60 -25.67 4.05
CA CYS A 108 18.59 -24.57 5.01
C CYS A 108 19.37 -23.36 4.46
N THR A 109 19.04 -22.17 4.93
CA THR A 109 19.86 -20.97 4.69
C THR A 109 21.16 -21.05 5.49
N GLU A 110 22.09 -20.11 5.24
CA GLU A 110 23.34 -20.00 6.01
C GLU A 110 23.08 -19.77 7.52
N LEU A 111 21.93 -19.20 7.87
CA LEU A 111 21.47 -18.99 9.25
C LEU A 111 20.75 -20.22 9.84
N GLY A 112 20.67 -21.32 9.10
CA GLY A 112 20.00 -22.55 9.53
C GLY A 112 18.48 -22.56 9.36
N ASN A 113 17.88 -21.51 8.77
CA ASN A 113 16.43 -21.47 8.56
C ASN A 113 16.02 -22.44 7.45
N PRO A 114 14.93 -23.23 7.61
CA PRO A 114 14.49 -24.18 6.60
C PRO A 114 14.03 -23.48 5.32
N ILE A 115 14.42 -24.03 4.18
CA ILE A 115 13.95 -23.62 2.85
C ILE A 115 12.88 -24.62 2.42
N CYS A 116 11.64 -24.17 2.37
CA CYS A 116 10.50 -24.97 1.94
C CYS A 116 10.22 -24.78 0.43
N ARG A 117 9.74 -25.85 -0.21
CA ARG A 117 9.20 -25.83 -1.57
C ARG A 117 7.67 -25.94 -1.55
N ASN A 118 7.00 -25.25 -2.48
CA ASN A 118 5.54 -25.31 -2.62
C ASN A 118 5.13 -26.41 -3.63
N PRO A 119 4.16 -27.28 -3.30
CA PRO A 119 3.60 -28.25 -4.25
C PRO A 119 3.04 -27.62 -5.53
N ALA A 120 2.55 -26.37 -5.46
CA ALA A 120 2.02 -25.63 -6.60
C ALA A 120 3.09 -25.15 -7.59
N THR A 121 4.35 -24.97 -7.16
CA THR A 121 5.40 -24.31 -7.96
C THR A 121 5.52 -24.91 -9.35
N LYS A 122 5.68 -26.24 -9.46
CA LYS A 122 5.92 -26.92 -10.75
C LYS A 122 4.75 -26.80 -11.73
N HIS A 123 3.55 -26.50 -11.22
CA HIS A 123 2.33 -26.37 -12.02
C HIS A 123 2.01 -24.93 -12.40
N VAL A 124 2.34 -23.97 -11.52
CA VAL A 124 2.05 -22.54 -11.71
C VAL A 124 3.14 -21.83 -12.51
N VAL A 125 4.41 -22.13 -12.28
CA VAL A 125 5.53 -21.45 -12.96
C VAL A 125 5.40 -21.44 -14.49
N PRO A 126 5.03 -22.55 -15.16
CA PRO A 126 4.83 -22.56 -16.62
C PRO A 126 3.69 -21.64 -17.11
N LEU A 127 2.77 -21.25 -16.24
CA LEU A 127 1.64 -20.37 -16.56
C LEU A 127 1.97 -18.89 -16.39
N LEU A 128 3.04 -18.55 -15.64
CA LEU A 128 3.39 -17.17 -15.33
C LEU A 128 3.64 -16.33 -16.58
N SER A 129 4.24 -16.89 -17.64
CA SER A 129 4.45 -16.15 -18.89
C SER A 129 3.13 -15.65 -19.50
N HIS A 130 2.08 -16.47 -19.46
CA HIS A 130 0.76 -16.11 -19.97
C HIS A 130 0.05 -15.11 -19.05
N VAL A 131 0.15 -15.29 -17.73
CA VAL A 131 -0.38 -14.33 -16.75
C VAL A 131 0.28 -12.96 -16.90
N LEU A 132 1.60 -12.92 -17.05
CA LEU A 132 2.35 -11.69 -17.28
C LEU A 132 1.95 -11.04 -18.62
N SER A 133 1.84 -11.79 -19.71
CA SER A 133 1.33 -11.26 -20.98
C SER A 133 -0.09 -10.69 -20.86
N LEU A 134 -0.97 -11.32 -20.09
CA LEU A 134 -2.30 -10.79 -19.81
C LEU A 134 -2.23 -9.45 -19.07
N MET A 135 -1.40 -9.35 -18.02
CA MET A 135 -1.20 -8.08 -17.30
C MET A 135 -0.65 -6.97 -18.20
N ARG A 136 0.31 -7.30 -19.07
CA ARG A 136 0.85 -6.38 -20.07
C ARG A 136 -0.25 -5.85 -20.97
N VAL A 137 -1.04 -6.74 -21.56
CA VAL A 137 -2.14 -6.37 -22.45
C VAL A 137 -3.19 -5.53 -21.73
N LEU A 138 -3.54 -5.87 -20.48
CA LEU A 138 -4.49 -5.08 -19.69
C LEU A 138 -3.99 -3.66 -19.42
N ASN A 139 -2.68 -3.46 -19.24
CA ASN A 139 -2.08 -2.13 -19.13
C ASN A 139 -2.06 -1.41 -20.48
N GLU A 140 -1.78 -2.12 -21.58
CA GLU A 140 -1.76 -1.57 -22.94
C GLU A 140 -3.16 -1.17 -23.45
N LEU A 141 -4.26 -1.65 -22.85
CA LEU A 141 -5.63 -1.20 -23.17
C LEU A 141 -5.85 0.30 -22.87
N PHE A 142 -5.00 0.93 -22.06
CA PHE A 142 -5.03 2.37 -21.81
C PHE A 142 -4.29 3.19 -22.89
N ALA A 143 -3.65 2.53 -23.88
CA ALA A 143 -3.03 3.21 -25.00
C ALA A 143 -4.09 3.86 -25.91
N PRO A 144 -3.80 5.04 -26.51
CA PRO A 144 -4.75 5.71 -27.40
C PRO A 144 -5.27 4.79 -28.51
N GLU A 145 -4.40 3.98 -29.13
CA GLU A 145 -4.78 3.08 -30.21
C GLU A 145 -5.82 2.04 -29.76
N ALA A 146 -5.67 1.48 -28.56
CA ALA A 146 -6.60 0.53 -27.98
C ALA A 146 -7.93 1.20 -27.58
N LEU A 147 -7.88 2.40 -27.00
CA LEU A 147 -9.07 3.16 -26.63
C LEU A 147 -9.93 3.53 -27.85
N HIS A 148 -9.30 3.85 -29.00
CA HIS A 148 -10.02 4.13 -30.24
C HIS A 148 -10.62 2.88 -30.89
N ALA A 149 -10.06 1.69 -30.62
CA ALA A 149 -10.56 0.42 -31.15
C ALA A 149 -11.79 -0.13 -30.40
N LEU A 150 -12.18 0.49 -29.27
CA LEU A 150 -13.37 0.11 -28.53
C LEU A 150 -14.63 0.31 -29.37
N SER A 151 -15.59 -0.60 -29.26
CA SER A 151 -16.93 -0.35 -29.79
C SER A 151 -17.55 0.87 -29.10
N GLU A 152 -18.41 1.58 -29.81
CA GLU A 152 -19.02 2.82 -29.29
C GLU A 152 -19.75 2.60 -27.95
N GLY A 153 -20.44 1.46 -27.82
CA GLY A 153 -21.16 1.11 -26.59
C GLY A 153 -20.27 0.67 -25.41
N TYR A 154 -18.97 0.45 -25.64
CA TYR A 154 -17.99 0.19 -24.58
C TYR A 154 -17.03 1.38 -24.35
N ARG A 155 -17.33 2.56 -24.89
CA ARG A 155 -16.62 3.78 -24.48
C ARG A 155 -16.73 3.96 -22.96
N GLY A 156 -15.60 4.21 -22.31
CA GLY A 156 -15.55 4.35 -20.85
C GLY A 156 -15.58 3.03 -20.07
N ILE A 157 -15.44 1.86 -20.72
CA ILE A 157 -15.41 0.55 -20.03
C ILE A 157 -14.28 0.45 -18.99
N HIS A 158 -13.20 1.20 -19.18
CA HIS A 158 -12.10 1.31 -18.23
C HIS A 158 -12.32 2.42 -17.18
N GLY A 159 -13.55 2.92 -17.03
CA GLY A 159 -13.91 3.81 -15.94
C GLY A 159 -13.97 3.05 -14.60
N MET A 160 -13.76 3.79 -13.51
CA MET A 160 -13.98 3.27 -12.16
C MET A 160 -15.45 2.87 -11.96
N MET A 161 -15.70 1.80 -11.21
CA MET A 161 -17.05 1.36 -10.92
C MET A 161 -17.77 2.39 -10.03
N GLU A 162 -19.08 2.55 -10.24
CA GLU A 162 -19.84 3.59 -9.53
C GLU A 162 -19.86 3.39 -8.01
N HIS A 163 -19.88 2.14 -7.55
CA HIS A 163 -19.80 1.83 -6.12
C HIS A 163 -18.44 2.18 -5.51
N GLU A 164 -17.34 2.01 -6.26
CA GLU A 164 -15.99 2.39 -5.81
C GLU A 164 -15.86 3.91 -5.69
N LYS A 165 -16.42 4.66 -6.65
CA LYS A 165 -16.47 6.14 -6.57
C LYS A 165 -17.20 6.59 -5.32
N LYS A 166 -18.38 6.04 -5.06
CA LYS A 166 -19.18 6.35 -3.86
C LYS A 166 -18.42 6.03 -2.57
N LEU A 167 -17.73 4.89 -2.52
CA LEU A 167 -16.91 4.51 -1.39
C LEU A 167 -15.77 5.51 -1.15
N LEU A 168 -15.06 5.93 -2.22
CA LEU A 168 -14.00 6.93 -2.11
C LEU A 168 -14.48 8.31 -1.66
N MET A 169 -15.72 8.67 -2.02
CA MET A 169 -16.37 9.91 -1.55
C MET A 169 -16.95 9.80 -0.14
N GLY A 170 -16.85 8.63 0.52
CA GLY A 170 -17.46 8.41 1.85
C GLY A 170 -18.99 8.34 1.82
N ILE A 171 -19.59 8.11 0.65
CA ILE A 171 -21.04 7.93 0.51
C ILE A 171 -21.37 6.50 0.93
N CYS A 172 -21.95 6.34 2.12
CA CYS A 172 -22.44 5.06 2.60
C CYS A 172 -23.59 4.57 1.71
N ALA A 173 -23.44 3.37 1.14
CA ALA A 173 -24.54 2.72 0.45
C ALA A 173 -25.66 2.43 1.47
N LEU A 174 -26.89 2.82 1.12
CA LEU A 174 -28.04 2.45 1.93
C LEU A 174 -28.20 0.92 1.88
N PRO A 175 -28.38 0.24 3.03
CA PRO A 175 -28.68 -1.17 3.06
C PRO A 175 -29.92 -1.44 2.22
N THR A 176 -29.77 -2.22 1.16
CA THR A 176 -30.89 -2.65 0.32
C THR A 176 -31.36 -4.02 0.80
N ASP A 177 -32.68 -4.23 0.84
CA ASP A 177 -33.22 -5.55 1.15
C ASP A 177 -32.82 -6.53 0.03
N PRO A 178 -32.04 -7.59 0.32
CA PRO A 178 -31.61 -8.55 -0.69
C PRO A 178 -32.77 -9.34 -1.32
N LEU A 179 -33.98 -9.31 -0.72
CA LEU A 179 -35.19 -9.95 -1.23
C LEU A 179 -36.08 -9.00 -2.05
N ASP A 180 -35.77 -7.71 -2.08
CA ASP A 180 -36.55 -6.75 -2.84
C ASP A 180 -36.17 -6.79 -4.33
N THR A 181 -36.97 -7.53 -5.10
CA THR A 181 -36.83 -7.66 -6.56
C THR A 181 -37.15 -6.39 -7.32
N THR A 182 -37.73 -5.36 -6.68
CA THR A 182 -38.03 -4.07 -7.31
C THR A 182 -36.84 -3.12 -7.34
N ILE A 183 -35.81 -3.39 -6.52
CA ILE A 183 -34.62 -2.52 -6.37
C ILE A 183 -33.47 -2.97 -7.28
N ARG A 184 -33.34 -4.27 -7.58
CA ARG A 184 -32.24 -4.79 -8.41
C ARG A 184 -32.63 -4.91 -9.88
N SER A 185 -32.28 -3.89 -10.67
CA SER A 185 -32.28 -4.01 -12.13
C SER A 185 -31.23 -5.04 -12.58
N GLU A 186 -31.57 -5.86 -13.59
CA GLU A 186 -30.59 -6.76 -14.18
C GLU A 186 -29.39 -5.98 -14.73
N PRO A 187 -28.14 -6.43 -14.48
CA PRO A 187 -26.97 -5.73 -14.99
C PRO A 187 -26.97 -5.67 -16.52
N THR A 188 -26.72 -4.48 -17.04
CA THR A 188 -26.56 -4.21 -18.47
C THR A 188 -25.39 -5.00 -19.07
N ALA A 189 -25.37 -5.18 -20.40
CA ALA A 189 -24.23 -5.79 -21.09
C ALA A 189 -22.92 -5.00 -20.88
N PHE A 190 -23.02 -3.68 -20.67
CA PHE A 190 -21.91 -2.82 -20.27
C PHE A 190 -21.39 -3.19 -18.88
N GLU A 191 -22.26 -3.19 -17.87
CA GLU A 191 -21.88 -3.49 -16.48
C GLU A 191 -21.30 -4.89 -16.32
N LYS A 192 -21.86 -5.89 -17.03
CA LYS A 192 -21.31 -7.26 -17.05
C LYS A 192 -19.89 -7.29 -17.62
N MET A 193 -19.63 -6.57 -18.71
CA MET A 193 -18.29 -6.46 -19.29
C MET A 193 -17.35 -5.69 -18.34
N GLN A 194 -17.81 -4.60 -17.74
CA GLN A 194 -17.01 -3.80 -16.83
C GLN A 194 -16.59 -4.61 -15.61
N THR A 195 -17.52 -5.39 -15.06
CA THR A 195 -17.26 -6.33 -13.95
C THR A 195 -16.27 -7.41 -14.37
N PHE A 196 -16.38 -7.96 -15.58
CA PHE A 196 -15.39 -8.90 -16.11
C PHE A 196 -13.99 -8.28 -16.20
N MET A 197 -13.87 -7.08 -16.77
CA MET A 197 -12.59 -6.36 -16.87
C MET A 197 -11.99 -6.04 -15.51
N MET A 198 -12.83 -5.73 -14.51
CA MET A 198 -12.40 -5.56 -13.13
C MET A 198 -11.86 -6.89 -12.56
N MET A 199 -12.65 -7.96 -12.58
CA MET A 199 -12.28 -9.25 -11.99
C MET A 199 -11.05 -9.88 -12.63
N VAL A 200 -10.86 -9.76 -13.95
CA VAL A 200 -9.66 -10.27 -14.62
C VAL A 200 -8.42 -9.49 -14.17
N THR A 201 -8.50 -8.17 -14.12
CA THR A 201 -7.37 -7.33 -13.69
C THR A 201 -7.01 -7.55 -12.23
N GLU A 202 -8.00 -7.53 -11.32
CA GLU A 202 -7.77 -7.78 -9.90
C GLU A 202 -7.26 -9.20 -9.64
N GLY A 203 -7.82 -10.19 -10.33
CA GLY A 203 -7.37 -11.58 -10.25
C GLY A 203 -5.89 -11.72 -10.60
N CYS A 204 -5.39 -10.99 -11.60
CA CYS A 204 -3.97 -10.98 -11.94
C CYS A 204 -3.11 -10.36 -10.83
N TYR A 205 -3.50 -9.22 -10.27
CA TYR A 205 -2.75 -8.58 -9.18
C TYR A 205 -2.73 -9.42 -7.91
N HIS A 206 -3.85 -10.05 -7.55
CA HIS A 206 -3.91 -10.97 -6.42
C HIS A 206 -3.08 -12.23 -6.65
N LEU A 207 -3.04 -12.76 -7.87
CA LEU A 207 -2.24 -13.93 -8.21
C LEU A 207 -0.76 -13.61 -8.04
N MET A 208 -0.30 -12.54 -8.68
CA MET A 208 1.11 -12.14 -8.58
C MET A 208 1.49 -11.68 -7.19
N GLY A 209 0.59 -11.01 -6.46
CA GLY A 209 0.80 -10.62 -5.07
C GLY A 209 0.92 -11.80 -4.11
N SER A 210 0.20 -12.88 -4.38
CA SER A 210 0.28 -14.12 -3.59
C SER A 210 1.43 -15.03 -4.01
N ALA A 211 1.98 -14.85 -5.22
CA ALA A 211 3.03 -15.70 -5.77
C ALA A 211 4.33 -15.64 -4.95
N GLY A 212 4.74 -14.44 -4.49
CA GLY A 212 5.93 -14.26 -3.66
C GLY A 212 5.86 -15.06 -2.34
N PRO A 213 4.86 -14.81 -1.47
CA PRO A 213 4.70 -15.55 -0.21
C PRO A 213 4.48 -17.06 -0.42
N SER A 214 3.78 -17.46 -1.49
CA SER A 214 3.39 -18.85 -1.71
C SER A 214 4.49 -19.69 -2.35
N LEU A 215 5.04 -19.24 -3.48
CA LEU A 215 6.05 -19.99 -4.24
C LEU A 215 7.46 -19.77 -3.68
N GLY A 216 7.66 -18.69 -2.94
CA GLY A 216 8.89 -18.41 -2.21
C GLY A 216 10.12 -18.38 -3.11
N ARG A 217 11.21 -19.00 -2.64
CA ARG A 217 12.52 -19.04 -3.32
C ARG A 217 12.41 -19.52 -4.77
N ASP A 218 11.52 -20.46 -5.07
CA ASP A 218 11.41 -21.02 -6.42
C ASP A 218 10.92 -20.01 -7.46
N LEU A 219 10.14 -19.01 -7.04
CA LEU A 219 9.77 -17.89 -7.90
C LEU A 219 10.96 -16.95 -8.11
N TYR A 220 11.59 -16.49 -7.03
CA TYR A 220 12.65 -15.48 -7.10
C TYR A 220 13.93 -15.95 -7.80
N GLN A 221 14.18 -17.26 -7.86
CA GLN A 221 15.31 -17.84 -8.58
C GLN A 221 15.10 -17.95 -10.09
N LEU A 222 13.90 -17.63 -10.61
CA LEU A 222 13.65 -17.66 -12.05
C LEU A 222 14.52 -16.64 -12.78
N MET A 223 15.23 -17.11 -13.80
CA MET A 223 16.07 -16.25 -14.63
C MET A 223 15.23 -15.21 -15.36
N GLY A 224 15.67 -13.95 -15.33
CA GLY A 224 14.98 -12.84 -16.01
C GLY A 224 13.67 -12.42 -15.34
N LEU A 225 13.39 -12.83 -14.11
CA LEU A 225 12.15 -12.45 -13.41
C LEU A 225 11.96 -10.94 -13.31
N SER A 226 13.02 -10.19 -12.98
CA SER A 226 12.97 -8.72 -12.91
C SER A 226 12.55 -8.12 -14.25
N ASP A 227 13.18 -8.56 -15.34
CA ASP A 227 12.92 -8.05 -16.69
C ASP A 227 11.51 -8.42 -17.15
N ALA A 228 11.05 -9.63 -16.81
CA ALA A 228 9.70 -10.06 -17.11
C ALA A 228 8.65 -9.20 -16.37
N ILE A 229 8.88 -8.86 -15.10
CA ILE A 229 7.98 -7.97 -14.35
C ILE A 229 8.02 -6.54 -14.93
N VAL A 230 9.21 -6.00 -15.24
CA VAL A 230 9.35 -4.66 -15.83
C VAL A 230 8.63 -4.57 -17.17
N THR A 231 8.84 -5.54 -18.05
CA THR A 231 8.28 -5.53 -19.42
C THR A 231 6.79 -5.86 -19.47
N ASN A 232 6.20 -6.44 -18.42
CA ASN A 232 4.80 -6.84 -18.41
C ASN A 232 3.96 -6.15 -17.34
N VAL A 233 4.31 -6.28 -16.06
CA VAL A 233 3.51 -5.69 -14.97
C VAL A 233 3.70 -4.18 -14.91
N PHE A 234 4.93 -3.70 -15.15
CA PHE A 234 5.25 -2.28 -15.17
C PHE A 234 5.16 -1.64 -16.56
N SER A 235 4.68 -2.38 -17.56
CA SER A 235 4.47 -1.85 -18.91
C SER A 235 3.45 -0.72 -18.89
N ARG A 236 3.75 0.40 -19.55
CA ARG A 236 2.79 1.50 -19.76
C ARG A 236 2.16 2.07 -18.49
N MET A 237 2.85 1.96 -17.34
CA MET A 237 2.35 2.49 -16.07
C MET A 237 2.10 4.00 -16.10
N ASP A 238 2.72 4.74 -17.02
CA ASP A 238 2.46 6.15 -17.30
C ASP A 238 1.03 6.42 -17.80
N LEU A 239 0.43 5.46 -18.52
CA LEU A 239 -0.93 5.55 -19.08
C LEU A 239 -2.00 4.99 -18.14
N VAL A 240 -1.63 4.08 -17.24
CA VAL A 240 -2.55 3.45 -16.29
C VAL A 240 -3.05 4.49 -15.27
N PRO A 241 -4.36 4.60 -15.01
CA PRO A 241 -4.91 5.57 -14.05
C PRO A 241 -4.62 5.17 -12.60
N ASP A 242 -4.64 6.14 -11.68
CA ASP A 242 -4.21 5.95 -10.28
C ASP A 242 -5.00 4.85 -9.56
N TYR A 243 -6.30 4.73 -9.83
CA TYR A 243 -7.14 3.70 -9.21
C TYR A 243 -6.75 2.26 -9.62
N ARG A 244 -6.13 2.06 -10.80
CA ARG A 244 -5.57 0.78 -11.24
C ARG A 244 -4.13 0.59 -10.78
N LEU A 245 -3.37 1.68 -10.71
CA LEU A 245 -2.00 1.68 -10.23
C LEU A 245 -1.91 1.30 -8.75
N ARG A 246 -2.86 1.76 -7.93
CA ARG A 246 -2.94 1.45 -6.50
C ARG A 246 -2.86 -0.06 -6.20
N PRO A 247 -3.70 -0.93 -6.79
CA PRO A 247 -3.55 -2.39 -6.66
C PRO A 247 -2.20 -2.95 -7.11
N ILE A 248 -1.56 -2.41 -8.16
CA ILE A 248 -0.20 -2.83 -8.55
C ILE A 248 0.78 -2.61 -7.39
N ILE A 249 0.71 -1.45 -6.75
CA ILE A 249 1.59 -1.09 -5.63
C ILE A 249 1.24 -1.90 -4.36
N ARG A 250 -0.03 -1.90 -3.97
CA ARG A 250 -0.49 -2.47 -2.68
C ARG A 250 -0.69 -3.98 -2.72
N VAL A 251 -1.37 -4.49 -3.74
CA VAL A 251 -1.80 -5.90 -3.79
C VAL A 251 -0.71 -6.77 -4.39
N PHE A 252 0.02 -6.29 -5.39
CA PHE A 252 1.13 -7.04 -5.99
C PHE A 252 2.49 -6.70 -5.36
N PHE A 253 2.95 -5.46 -5.52
CA PHE A 253 4.36 -5.15 -5.31
C PHE A 253 4.75 -5.17 -3.83
N LYS A 254 3.90 -4.63 -2.93
CA LYS A 254 4.11 -4.68 -1.48
C LYS A 254 4.38 -6.11 -0.97
N PRO A 255 3.52 -7.12 -1.26
CA PRO A 255 3.81 -8.48 -0.85
C PRO A 255 4.98 -9.16 -1.55
N PHE A 256 5.22 -8.80 -2.81
CA PHE A 256 6.38 -9.27 -3.54
C PHE A 256 7.70 -8.77 -2.94
N VAL A 257 7.74 -7.55 -2.40
CA VAL A 257 8.94 -7.01 -1.73
C VAL A 257 9.19 -7.70 -0.39
N TYR A 258 8.19 -7.82 0.50
CA TYR A 258 8.42 -8.40 1.83
C TYR A 258 8.76 -9.90 1.77
N SER A 259 8.32 -10.61 0.74
CA SER A 259 8.52 -12.06 0.61
C SER A 259 9.84 -12.44 -0.05
N CYS A 260 10.57 -11.47 -0.60
CA CYS A 260 11.80 -11.74 -1.33
C CYS A 260 12.94 -12.14 -0.38
N PRO A 261 13.57 -13.31 -0.55
CA PRO A 261 14.74 -13.69 0.23
C PRO A 261 15.94 -12.77 -0.06
N PRO A 262 16.81 -12.48 0.93
CA PRO A 262 17.95 -11.57 0.75
C PRO A 262 18.90 -11.93 -0.41
N SER A 263 19.03 -13.23 -0.72
CA SER A 263 19.84 -13.72 -1.84
C SER A 263 19.40 -13.22 -3.21
N PHE A 264 18.18 -12.66 -3.33
CA PHE A 264 17.61 -12.18 -4.59
C PHE A 264 17.37 -10.67 -4.60
N TYR A 265 17.85 -9.92 -3.60
CA TYR A 265 17.70 -8.47 -3.58
C TYR A 265 18.38 -7.80 -4.77
N ASP A 266 19.65 -8.14 -5.05
CA ASP A 266 20.40 -7.52 -6.14
C ASP A 266 19.88 -7.94 -7.52
N SER A 267 19.45 -9.20 -7.67
CA SER A 267 19.00 -9.74 -8.96
C SER A 267 17.53 -9.42 -9.27
N VAL A 268 16.69 -9.18 -8.26
CA VAL A 268 15.25 -8.97 -8.45
C VAL A 268 14.82 -7.59 -7.96
N LEU A 269 14.93 -7.30 -6.66
CA LEU A 269 14.32 -6.09 -6.11
C LEU A 269 15.03 -4.79 -6.51
N VAL A 270 16.36 -4.77 -6.55
CA VAL A 270 17.13 -3.57 -6.94
C VAL A 270 16.77 -3.12 -8.36
N PRO A 271 16.76 -4.00 -9.39
CA PRO A 271 16.27 -3.65 -10.73
C PRO A 271 14.82 -3.16 -10.76
N LEU A 272 13.93 -3.77 -9.99
CA LEU A 272 12.52 -3.36 -9.94
C LEU A 272 12.36 -1.95 -9.35
N PHE A 273 13.07 -1.64 -8.27
CA PHE A 273 13.10 -0.29 -7.69
C PHE A 273 13.80 0.73 -8.60
N ALA A 274 14.81 0.32 -9.38
CA ALA A 274 15.43 1.18 -10.38
C ALA A 274 14.43 1.69 -11.43
N HIS A 275 13.44 0.87 -11.78
CA HIS A 275 12.35 1.28 -12.67
C HIS A 275 11.24 2.06 -11.93
N LEU A 276 10.80 1.55 -10.77
CA LEU A 276 9.62 2.07 -10.09
C LEU A 276 9.86 3.39 -9.35
N ALA A 277 11.02 3.57 -8.72
CA ALA A 277 11.26 4.74 -7.88
C ALA A 277 11.25 6.08 -8.64
N PRO A 278 11.88 6.20 -9.82
CA PRO A 278 11.76 7.40 -10.66
C PRO A 278 10.32 7.67 -11.08
N LEU A 279 9.63 6.63 -11.58
CA LEU A 279 8.26 6.73 -12.09
C LEU A 279 7.30 7.25 -11.00
N MET A 280 7.34 6.64 -9.81
CA MET A 280 6.47 7.03 -8.70
C MET A 280 6.81 8.44 -8.19
N CYS A 281 8.10 8.78 -8.07
CA CYS A 281 8.50 10.11 -7.63
C CYS A 281 7.98 11.19 -8.59
N GLU A 282 8.18 11.01 -9.90
CA GLU A 282 7.75 11.99 -10.90
C GLU A 282 6.22 12.10 -10.96
N ARG A 283 5.51 10.96 -11.04
CA ARG A 283 4.06 10.90 -11.13
C ARG A 283 3.39 11.58 -9.93
N LEU A 284 3.79 11.19 -8.71
CA LEU A 284 3.23 11.78 -7.48
C LEU A 284 3.56 13.26 -7.39
N THR A 285 4.79 13.67 -7.72
CA THR A 285 5.17 15.10 -7.73
C THR A 285 4.28 15.89 -8.68
N ARG A 286 4.09 15.42 -9.91
CA ARG A 286 3.26 16.09 -10.91
C ARG A 286 1.80 16.21 -10.45
N ARG A 287 1.24 15.14 -9.89
CA ARG A 287 -0.13 15.11 -9.37
C ARG A 287 -0.31 16.06 -8.18
N TRP A 288 0.62 16.07 -7.24
CA TRP A 288 0.58 16.97 -6.08
C TRP A 288 0.70 18.45 -6.48
N ILE A 289 1.54 18.78 -7.47
CA ILE A 289 1.62 20.15 -8.02
C ILE A 289 0.31 20.54 -8.69
N TYR A 290 -0.26 19.65 -9.51
CA TYR A 290 -1.54 19.90 -10.18
C TYR A 290 -2.66 20.15 -9.17
N ILE A 291 -2.83 19.26 -8.18
CA ILE A 291 -3.84 19.41 -7.13
C ILE A 291 -3.64 20.72 -6.35
N ALA A 292 -2.40 21.08 -5.99
CA ALA A 292 -2.12 22.35 -5.33
C ALA A 292 -2.55 23.56 -6.19
N SER A 293 -2.31 23.52 -7.50
CA SER A 293 -2.70 24.60 -8.41
C SER A 293 -4.22 24.75 -8.56
N LEU A 294 -4.99 23.67 -8.40
CA LEU A 294 -6.45 23.73 -8.39
C LEU A 294 -6.96 24.48 -7.15
N TYR A 295 -6.39 24.19 -5.98
CA TYR A 295 -6.73 24.91 -4.74
C TYR A 295 -6.34 26.40 -4.80
N GLU A 296 -5.18 26.72 -5.38
CA GLU A 296 -4.69 28.10 -5.47
C GLU A 296 -5.47 28.95 -6.49
N SER A 297 -5.96 28.33 -7.58
CA SER A 297 -6.67 29.04 -8.65
C SER A 297 -8.15 29.29 -8.37
N GLY A 298 -8.71 28.69 -7.31
CA GLY A 298 -10.13 28.84 -6.96
C GLY A 298 -11.09 28.27 -8.00
N GLN A 299 -10.63 27.39 -8.89
CA GLN A 299 -11.44 26.78 -9.96
C GLN A 299 -12.37 25.65 -9.47
N LEU A 300 -12.48 25.47 -8.15
CA LEU A 300 -13.33 24.50 -7.43
C LEU A 300 -14.80 24.98 -7.24
N ASP A 301 -15.27 25.92 -8.07
CA ASP A 301 -16.60 26.55 -7.93
C ASP A 301 -17.66 25.90 -8.86
N GLY A 302 -17.45 24.67 -9.33
CA GLY A 302 -18.32 24.01 -10.31
C GLY A 302 -18.72 22.58 -9.91
N GLU A 303 -19.98 22.37 -9.53
CA GLU A 303 -20.49 21.13 -8.89
C GLU A 303 -20.05 19.79 -9.54
N VAL A 304 -19.93 19.72 -10.88
CA VAL A 304 -19.51 18.50 -11.61
C VAL A 304 -17.98 18.34 -11.62
N ASN A 305 -17.25 19.45 -11.67
CA ASN A 305 -15.80 19.46 -11.63
C ASN A 305 -15.30 19.10 -10.21
N ASP A 306 -16.00 19.60 -9.19
CA ASP A 306 -15.66 19.39 -7.78
C ASP A 306 -15.64 17.91 -7.39
N THR A 307 -16.59 17.12 -7.93
CA THR A 307 -16.69 15.69 -7.60
C THR A 307 -15.54 14.87 -8.20
N GLN A 308 -15.17 15.14 -9.45
CA GLN A 308 -14.07 14.45 -10.13
C GLN A 308 -12.72 14.86 -9.53
N GLU A 309 -12.53 16.14 -9.21
CA GLU A 309 -11.31 16.65 -8.58
C GLU A 309 -11.10 16.07 -7.17
N VAL A 310 -12.16 15.97 -6.37
CA VAL A 310 -12.11 15.30 -5.05
C VAL A 310 -11.73 13.83 -5.19
N LEU A 311 -12.27 13.12 -6.18
CA LEU A 311 -11.89 11.73 -6.45
C LEU A 311 -10.41 11.61 -6.81
N GLU A 312 -9.90 12.49 -7.68
CA GLU A 312 -8.49 12.48 -8.08
C GLU A 312 -7.55 12.83 -6.92
N ASP A 313 -7.91 13.80 -6.07
CA ASP A 313 -7.14 14.12 -4.86
C ASP A 313 -7.11 12.91 -3.89
N GLN A 314 -8.26 12.30 -3.62
CA GLN A 314 -8.33 11.17 -2.70
C GLN A 314 -7.56 9.94 -3.23
N LEU A 315 -7.58 9.70 -4.54
CA LEU A 315 -6.76 8.66 -5.17
C LEU A 315 -5.27 8.97 -5.03
N ASN A 316 -4.83 10.19 -5.32
CA ASN A 316 -3.43 10.60 -5.22
C ASN A 316 -2.90 10.48 -3.78
N ARG A 317 -3.68 10.92 -2.79
CA ARG A 317 -3.39 10.74 -1.36
C ARG A 317 -3.21 9.27 -1.01
N THR A 318 -4.15 8.43 -1.44
CA THR A 318 -4.12 6.99 -1.09
C THR A 318 -2.96 6.28 -1.78
N LEU A 319 -2.70 6.57 -3.06
CA LEU A 319 -1.56 6.03 -3.79
C LEU A 319 -0.23 6.44 -3.13
N THR A 320 -0.12 7.71 -2.69
CA THR A 320 1.07 8.20 -1.98
C THR A 320 1.29 7.37 -0.70
N ARG A 321 0.26 7.18 0.13
CA ARG A 321 0.35 6.36 1.36
C ARG A 321 0.75 4.91 1.08
N GLU A 322 0.13 4.29 0.08
CA GLU A 322 0.40 2.90 -0.30
C GLU A 322 1.85 2.73 -0.80
N TYR A 323 2.38 3.71 -1.55
CA TYR A 323 3.78 3.69 -1.97
C TYR A 323 4.76 3.94 -0.81
N LEU A 324 4.44 4.84 0.12
CA LEU A 324 5.24 5.04 1.33
C LEU A 324 5.29 3.77 2.19
N ASP A 325 4.22 2.96 2.21
CA ASP A 325 4.24 1.67 2.90
C ASP A 325 5.19 0.65 2.23
N VAL A 326 5.28 0.66 0.91
CA VAL A 326 6.28 -0.14 0.17
C VAL A 326 7.69 0.32 0.52
N LEU A 327 7.94 1.64 0.52
CA LEU A 327 9.24 2.19 0.90
C LEU A 327 9.60 1.84 2.35
N LYS A 328 8.64 1.92 3.28
CA LYS A 328 8.85 1.52 4.68
C LYS A 328 9.31 0.07 4.77
N ILE A 329 8.63 -0.85 4.09
CA ILE A 329 9.00 -2.27 4.06
C ILE A 329 10.37 -2.46 3.42
N ALA A 330 10.65 -1.80 2.30
CA ALA A 330 11.90 -1.97 1.59
C ALA A 330 13.11 -1.42 2.37
N LEU A 331 12.93 -0.28 3.04
CA LEU A 331 14.02 0.46 3.69
C LEU A 331 14.26 0.04 5.13
N VAL A 332 13.19 -0.29 5.86
CA VAL A 332 13.21 -0.48 7.32
C VAL A 332 12.60 -1.82 7.73
N GLY A 333 11.87 -2.48 6.82
CA GLY A 333 11.25 -3.78 7.06
C GLY A 333 12.26 -4.85 7.49
N GLY A 334 11.99 -5.42 8.66
CA GLY A 334 12.67 -6.60 9.21
C GLY A 334 12.42 -7.88 8.41
N GLN A 335 13.36 -8.81 8.55
CA GLN A 335 13.44 -10.08 7.82
C GLN A 335 12.34 -11.06 8.25
N ILE A 336 11.80 -11.85 7.32
CA ILE A 336 11.24 -13.17 7.65
C ILE A 336 12.45 -14.07 7.91
N GLY A 337 12.85 -14.21 9.18
CA GLY A 337 13.84 -15.21 9.60
C GLY A 337 14.81 -14.84 10.72
N ALA A 338 14.80 -13.63 11.29
CA ALA A 338 15.76 -13.25 12.34
C ALA A 338 15.25 -13.49 13.78
N ASP A 339 14.00 -13.16 14.08
CA ASP A 339 13.58 -12.96 15.49
C ASP A 339 12.53 -13.97 16.00
N HIS A 340 12.40 -15.13 15.37
CA HIS A 340 11.41 -16.12 15.81
C HIS A 340 11.79 -16.86 17.11
N VAL A 341 12.94 -16.55 17.73
CA VAL A 341 13.40 -17.21 18.97
C VAL A 341 13.65 -16.24 20.14
N ALA A 342 13.79 -14.92 19.93
CA ALA A 342 14.24 -14.00 20.99
C ALA A 342 13.22 -12.94 21.46
N ALA A 343 12.14 -12.65 20.72
CA ALA A 343 11.18 -11.59 21.09
C ALA A 343 10.12 -12.03 22.13
N GLY A 344 10.49 -12.95 23.02
CA GLY A 344 9.67 -13.45 24.12
C GLY A 344 9.89 -12.72 25.44
N ALA A 345 10.12 -11.41 25.45
CA ALA A 345 10.05 -10.56 26.65
C ALA A 345 10.17 -9.08 26.26
N ASN A 346 9.24 -8.25 26.73
CA ASN A 346 9.26 -6.78 26.67
C ASN A 346 8.94 -6.11 25.32
N ALA A 347 7.65 -6.04 25.00
CA ALA A 347 7.11 -4.94 24.19
C ALA A 347 5.91 -4.32 24.93
N ASN A 348 6.21 -3.45 25.89
CA ASN A 348 5.24 -2.53 26.49
C ASN A 348 5.50 -1.13 25.89
N SER A 349 4.92 -0.86 24.73
CA SER A 349 4.87 0.49 24.17
C SER A 349 3.56 0.69 23.40
N ASN A 350 2.65 1.42 24.04
CA ASN A 350 1.46 2.00 23.43
C ASN A 350 1.85 2.85 22.21
N SER A 351 1.44 2.42 21.02
CA SER A 351 1.18 3.31 19.89
C SER A 351 -0.03 2.78 19.15
N VAL A 352 -1.15 3.47 19.36
CA VAL A 352 -2.45 3.22 18.76
C VAL A 352 -2.35 3.58 17.27
N ALA A 353 -2.36 2.60 16.39
CA ALA A 353 -2.70 2.77 14.99
C ALA A 353 -4.04 2.08 14.77
N MET A 354 -5.13 2.85 14.85
CA MET A 354 -6.40 2.41 14.25
C MET A 354 -6.20 2.47 12.73
N GLU A 355 -5.72 1.39 12.14
CA GLU A 355 -5.97 1.12 10.72
C GLU A 355 -7.33 0.40 10.66
N ASN A 356 -8.34 1.12 10.18
CA ASN A 356 -9.63 0.56 9.83
C ASN A 356 -9.41 -0.34 8.62
N GLU A 357 -9.14 -1.63 8.84
CA GLU A 357 -9.20 -2.67 7.80
C GLU A 357 -10.66 -2.86 7.38
N GLU A 358 -11.20 -1.88 6.65
CA GLU A 358 -12.49 -2.02 6.00
C GLU A 358 -12.27 -2.54 4.56
N HIS A 359 -12.88 -3.69 4.29
CA HIS A 359 -13.19 -4.26 2.96
C HIS A 359 -12.12 -5.07 2.22
N SER A 360 -11.45 -6.02 2.88
CA SER A 360 -11.04 -7.25 2.19
C SER A 360 -11.11 -8.46 3.12
N MET A 361 -12.19 -9.25 3.00
CA MET A 361 -12.40 -10.50 3.75
C MET A 361 -11.48 -11.66 3.29
N ASP A 362 -10.37 -11.40 2.60
CA ASP A 362 -9.56 -12.46 1.98
C ASP A 362 -8.05 -12.19 1.91
N SER A 363 -7.52 -11.42 2.85
CA SER A 363 -6.07 -11.29 3.09
C SER A 363 -5.52 -12.61 3.67
N ALA A 364 -4.48 -13.16 3.03
CA ALA A 364 -3.73 -14.29 3.58
C ALA A 364 -3.21 -13.93 4.99
N PRO A 365 -3.11 -14.88 5.93
CA PRO A 365 -2.64 -14.61 7.29
C PRO A 365 -1.26 -13.95 7.23
N GLN A 366 -1.19 -12.68 7.63
CA GLN A 366 0.08 -11.96 7.78
C GLN A 366 0.91 -12.69 8.85
N SER A 367 2.13 -13.12 8.49
CA SER A 367 3.01 -13.77 9.45
C SER A 367 3.40 -12.80 10.58
N ARG A 368 3.67 -13.30 11.79
CA ARG A 368 4.13 -12.45 12.92
C ARG A 368 5.41 -11.66 12.58
N ALA A 369 6.22 -12.16 11.65
CA ALA A 369 7.42 -11.48 11.16
C ALA A 369 7.10 -10.19 10.36
N SER A 370 6.00 -10.15 9.59
CA SER A 370 5.61 -8.93 8.87
C SER A 370 5.12 -7.80 9.80
N GLN A 371 4.62 -8.14 10.98
CA GLN A 371 4.24 -7.15 12.00
C GLN A 371 5.48 -6.55 12.70
N SER A 372 6.49 -7.37 12.99
CA SER A 372 7.75 -6.92 13.60
C SER A 372 8.56 -6.01 12.66
N ALA A 373 8.56 -6.31 11.36
CA ALA A 373 9.21 -5.52 10.33
C ALA A 373 8.72 -4.06 10.25
N LEU A 374 7.44 -3.81 10.58
CA LEU A 374 6.82 -2.49 10.53
C LEU A 374 7.23 -1.57 11.70
N LEU A 375 7.98 -2.09 12.69
CA LEU A 375 8.33 -1.40 13.94
C LEU A 375 9.83 -1.10 14.09
N SER A 376 10.66 -1.53 13.13
CA SER A 376 12.11 -1.25 13.17
C SER A 376 12.40 0.24 12.90
N ASP A 377 13.48 0.77 13.49
CA ASP A 377 14.03 2.12 13.24
C ASP A 377 15.43 2.02 12.57
N ILE A 378 15.79 0.85 12.05
CA ILE A 378 17.10 0.53 11.48
C ILE A 378 16.93 0.19 10.00
N ILE A 379 17.83 0.72 9.16
CA ILE A 379 17.85 0.41 7.73
C ILE A 379 18.16 -1.08 7.53
N SER A 380 17.29 -1.75 6.77
CA SER A 380 17.43 -3.17 6.41
C SER A 380 18.57 -3.37 5.40
N ASP A 381 18.97 -4.62 5.16
CA ASP A 381 19.97 -4.94 4.12
C ASP A 381 19.52 -4.48 2.73
N LEU A 382 18.25 -4.76 2.37
CA LEU A 382 17.63 -4.24 1.15
C LEU A 382 17.68 -2.71 1.12
N GLY A 383 17.29 -2.06 2.22
CA GLY A 383 17.32 -0.60 2.34
C GLY A 383 18.72 -0.04 2.08
N GLY A 384 19.74 -0.67 2.63
CA GLY A 384 21.13 -0.30 2.39
C GLY A 384 21.55 -0.46 0.93
N LYS A 385 21.13 -1.54 0.25
CA LYS A 385 21.39 -1.74 -1.19
C LYS A 385 20.70 -0.68 -2.04
N LEU A 386 19.44 -0.36 -1.75
CA LEU A 386 18.66 0.64 -2.48
C LEU A 386 19.23 2.05 -2.29
N LEU A 387 19.60 2.43 -1.07
CA LEU A 387 20.12 3.76 -0.76
C LEU A 387 21.55 3.99 -1.29
N ARG A 388 22.37 2.93 -1.39
CA ARG A 388 23.71 3.01 -1.99
C ARG A 388 23.67 3.16 -3.52
N ASN A 389 22.60 2.72 -4.16
CA ASN A 389 22.40 2.98 -5.59
C ASN A 389 22.04 4.46 -5.77
N GLY A 390 22.93 5.24 -6.38
CA GLY A 390 22.77 6.69 -6.49
C GLY A 390 21.46 7.15 -7.16
N LEU A 391 20.98 6.42 -8.17
CA LEU A 391 19.72 6.77 -8.84
C LEU A 391 18.52 6.44 -7.95
N ILE A 392 18.43 5.21 -7.45
CA ILE A 392 17.31 4.76 -6.60
C ILE A 392 17.26 5.59 -5.31
N GLY A 393 18.39 5.70 -4.60
CA GLY A 393 18.51 6.43 -3.35
C GLY A 393 18.09 7.90 -3.49
N ASN A 394 18.46 8.57 -4.60
CA ASN A 394 18.03 9.94 -4.86
C ASN A 394 16.51 10.05 -5.04
N TYR A 395 15.87 9.21 -5.85
CA TYR A 395 14.42 9.27 -6.04
C TYR A 395 13.63 8.87 -4.80
N VAL A 396 14.14 7.90 -4.02
CA VAL A 396 13.57 7.54 -2.72
C VAL A 396 13.64 8.71 -1.75
N LEU A 397 14.81 9.33 -1.59
CA LEU A 397 14.99 10.49 -0.73
C LEU A 397 14.08 11.65 -1.17
N MET A 398 14.09 11.99 -2.46
CA MET A 398 13.24 13.05 -3.01
C MET A 398 11.76 12.79 -2.75
N THR A 399 11.30 11.55 -2.91
CA THR A 399 9.90 11.18 -2.60
C THR A 399 9.59 11.41 -1.12
N LEU A 400 10.46 10.95 -0.21
CA LEU A 400 10.25 11.10 1.23
C LEU A 400 10.22 12.58 1.64
N LEU A 401 11.16 13.38 1.15
CA LEU A 401 11.24 14.81 1.44
C LEU A 401 10.02 15.57 0.90
N LYS A 402 9.56 15.24 -0.31
CA LYS A 402 8.34 15.84 -0.86
C LYS A 402 7.10 15.40 -0.08
N ALA A 403 7.01 14.14 0.33
CA ALA A 403 5.86 13.63 1.08
C ALA A 403 5.71 14.25 2.48
N ILE A 404 6.80 14.71 3.10
CA ILE A 404 6.79 15.53 4.32
C ILE A 404 6.05 16.87 4.09
N ALA A 405 6.18 17.46 2.89
CA ALA A 405 5.67 18.78 2.56
C ALA A 405 4.35 18.77 1.75
N TRP A 406 3.98 17.65 1.11
CA TRP A 406 2.71 17.52 0.40
C TRP A 406 1.51 17.67 1.34
N ASN A 407 0.39 18.18 0.81
CA ASN A 407 -0.79 18.55 1.59
C ASN A 407 -1.63 17.34 2.06
N ASP A 408 -1.00 16.31 2.64
CA ASP A 408 -1.64 15.22 3.38
C ASP A 408 -0.87 14.92 4.69
N GLY A 409 -1.47 15.27 5.82
CA GLY A 409 -0.89 15.07 7.14
C GLY A 409 -0.59 13.60 7.47
N MET A 410 -1.33 12.64 6.89
CA MET A 410 -1.03 11.22 7.13
C MET A 410 0.15 10.74 6.30
N CYS A 411 0.27 11.18 5.03
CA CYS A 411 1.49 10.96 4.25
C CYS A 411 2.72 11.56 4.93
N SER A 412 2.58 12.80 5.40
CA SER A 412 3.63 13.53 6.11
C SER A 412 4.13 12.75 7.32
N MET A 413 3.24 12.28 8.20
CA MET A 413 3.62 11.43 9.35
C MET A 413 4.29 10.11 8.93
N LYS A 414 3.79 9.43 7.89
CA LYS A 414 4.43 8.20 7.38
C LYS A 414 5.85 8.49 6.87
N ALA A 415 6.02 9.57 6.12
CA ALA A 415 7.32 9.99 5.59
C ALA A 415 8.30 10.38 6.69
N VAL A 416 7.86 11.11 7.72
CA VAL A 416 8.67 11.48 8.89
C VAL A 416 9.28 10.25 9.58
N ASN A 417 8.48 9.19 9.76
CA ASN A 417 8.93 7.95 10.40
C ASN A 417 10.00 7.20 9.58
N ILE A 418 10.01 7.36 8.26
CA ILE A 418 10.97 6.70 7.36
C ILE A 418 12.21 7.58 7.14
N ALA A 419 12.05 8.91 7.13
CA ALA A 419 13.12 9.84 6.78
C ALA A 419 14.26 9.85 7.81
N ALA A 420 13.97 9.71 9.10
CA ALA A 420 15.00 9.68 10.14
C ALA A 420 16.05 8.56 9.97
N PRO A 421 15.68 7.27 9.83
CA PRO A 421 16.65 6.21 9.57
C PRO A 421 17.39 6.36 8.23
N VAL A 422 16.70 6.82 7.18
CA VAL A 422 17.31 7.06 5.87
C VAL A 422 18.42 8.11 5.97
N MET A 423 18.15 9.25 6.61
CA MET A 423 19.14 10.32 6.75
C MET A 423 20.34 9.92 7.59
N ARG A 424 20.13 9.17 8.68
CA ARG A 424 21.23 8.60 9.48
C ARG A 424 22.13 7.70 8.64
N PHE A 425 21.54 6.83 7.83
CA PHE A 425 22.29 5.93 6.95
C PHE A 425 23.07 6.70 5.88
N LEU A 426 22.43 7.64 5.18
CA LEU A 426 23.09 8.42 4.13
C LEU A 426 24.24 9.26 4.69
N ALA A 427 24.10 9.83 5.89
CA ALA A 427 25.18 10.58 6.54
C ALA A 427 26.34 9.67 6.97
N ALA A 428 26.05 8.48 7.52
CA ALA A 428 27.06 7.51 7.93
C ALA A 428 27.86 6.97 6.75
N GLU A 429 27.19 6.70 5.63
CA GLU A 429 27.80 6.22 4.37
C GLU A 429 28.42 7.36 3.53
N LYS A 430 28.37 8.61 4.01
CA LYS A 430 28.86 9.81 3.30
C LYS A 430 28.25 10.01 1.91
N LEU A 431 26.97 9.68 1.77
CA LEU A 431 26.17 9.85 0.54
C LEU A 431 25.39 11.18 0.53
N MET A 432 25.54 11.98 1.58
CA MET A 432 24.98 13.32 1.70
C MET A 432 25.88 14.36 1.02
N ASP A 433 25.26 15.34 0.38
CA ASP A 433 25.90 16.57 -0.08
C ASP A 433 25.12 17.78 0.46
N GLU A 434 25.66 18.97 0.21
CA GLU A 434 25.09 20.22 0.68
C GLU A 434 23.65 20.44 0.18
N ASN A 435 23.39 20.16 -1.10
CA ASN A 435 22.08 20.33 -1.71
C ASN A 435 21.05 19.39 -1.07
N LYS A 436 21.40 18.12 -0.85
CA LYS A 436 20.53 17.16 -0.17
C LYS A 436 20.25 17.59 1.27
N ALA A 437 21.27 18.09 1.99
CA ALA A 437 21.10 18.55 3.36
C ALA A 437 20.17 19.76 3.46
N VAL A 438 20.37 20.77 2.61
CA VAL A 438 19.51 21.96 2.52
C VAL A 438 18.08 21.57 2.13
N THR A 439 17.92 20.70 1.14
CA THR A 439 16.60 20.23 0.68
C THR A 439 15.88 19.45 1.79
N ALA A 440 16.58 18.56 2.49
CA ALA A 440 16.00 17.78 3.58
C ALA A 440 15.53 18.66 4.74
N PHE A 441 16.35 19.64 5.13
CA PHE A 441 16.00 20.55 6.21
C PHE A 441 14.86 21.50 5.80
N THR A 442 14.91 22.05 4.59
CA THR A 442 13.83 22.86 4.00
C THR A 442 12.51 22.09 3.96
N ALA A 443 12.53 20.81 3.58
CA ALA A 443 11.33 19.98 3.56
C ALA A 443 10.67 19.86 4.94
N VAL A 444 11.44 19.73 6.02
CA VAL A 444 10.89 19.73 7.40
C VAL A 444 10.25 21.07 7.74
N LEU A 445 10.88 22.19 7.36
CA LEU A 445 10.34 23.53 7.60
C LEU A 445 9.05 23.77 6.80
N GLN A 446 9.00 23.33 5.53
CA GLN A 446 7.78 23.36 4.71
C GLN A 446 6.69 22.45 5.29
N GLY A 447 7.04 21.24 5.76
CA GLY A 447 6.12 20.36 6.47
C GLY A 447 5.54 21.03 7.73
N MET A 448 6.33 21.81 8.46
CA MET A 448 5.85 22.63 9.59
C MET A 448 4.86 23.72 9.14
N GLN A 449 5.08 24.32 7.98
CA GLN A 449 4.17 25.31 7.39
C GLN A 449 2.82 24.72 6.99
N VAL A 450 2.82 23.54 6.39
CA VAL A 450 1.61 22.91 5.86
C VAL A 450 0.82 22.18 6.96
N HIS A 451 1.50 21.51 7.89
CA HIS A 451 0.89 20.58 8.84
C HIS A 451 1.02 20.96 10.31
N GLY A 452 1.76 22.03 10.63
CA GLY A 452 2.12 22.39 12.01
C GLY A 452 0.92 22.70 12.91
N GLN A 453 -0.25 23.02 12.35
CA GLN A 453 -1.50 23.19 13.10
C GLN A 453 -1.94 21.91 13.82
N HIS A 454 -1.51 20.74 13.36
CA HIS A 454 -1.83 19.46 13.96
C HIS A 454 -0.71 19.03 14.92
N GLU A 455 -1.05 18.82 16.19
CA GLU A 455 -0.08 18.54 17.26
C GLU A 455 0.82 17.33 16.95
N ALA A 456 0.24 16.25 16.41
CA ALA A 456 1.00 15.04 16.06
C ALA A 456 2.05 15.32 14.97
N ASN A 457 1.66 16.03 13.90
CA ASN A 457 2.57 16.43 12.82
C ASN A 457 3.65 17.39 13.34
N GLN A 458 3.26 18.40 14.10
CA GLN A 458 4.22 19.34 14.71
C GLN A 458 5.25 18.60 15.57
N SER A 459 4.82 17.68 16.43
CA SER A 459 5.71 16.90 17.29
C SER A 459 6.70 16.04 16.49
N GLY A 460 6.20 15.39 15.42
CA GLY A 460 7.02 14.63 14.47
C GLY A 460 8.07 15.51 13.78
N MET A 461 7.64 16.64 13.22
CA MET A 461 8.52 17.59 12.52
C MET A 461 9.56 18.24 13.44
N VAL A 462 9.19 18.62 14.67
CA VAL A 462 10.14 19.15 15.65
C VAL A 462 11.21 18.10 15.96
N THR A 463 10.80 16.84 16.15
CA THR A 463 11.74 15.75 16.43
C THR A 463 12.67 15.51 15.25
N LEU A 464 12.13 15.42 14.03
CA LEU A 464 12.90 15.21 12.81
C LEU A 464 13.84 16.38 12.50
N GLY A 465 13.37 17.61 12.66
CA GLY A 465 14.16 18.83 12.43
C GLY A 465 15.36 18.92 13.35
N VAL A 466 15.20 18.61 14.64
CA VAL A 466 16.34 18.53 15.57
C VAL A 466 17.31 17.43 15.16
N GLN A 467 16.83 16.24 14.80
CA GLN A 467 17.69 15.13 14.36
C GLN A 467 18.48 15.48 13.10
N PHE A 468 17.84 16.11 12.11
CA PHE A 468 18.52 16.51 10.87
C PHE A 468 19.56 17.58 11.14
N TYR A 469 19.21 18.59 11.93
CA TYR A 469 20.15 19.65 12.28
C TYR A 469 21.35 19.10 13.06
N GLU A 470 21.11 18.29 14.11
CA GLU A 470 22.18 17.66 14.90
C GLU A 470 23.11 16.79 14.05
N LEU A 471 22.56 16.02 13.12
CA LEU A 471 23.31 15.10 12.27
C LEU A 471 24.11 15.82 11.16
N LEU A 472 23.51 16.84 10.54
CA LEU A 472 24.02 17.44 9.30
C LEU A 472 24.78 18.74 9.53
N ARG A 473 24.41 19.55 10.53
CA ARG A 473 25.04 20.85 10.82
C ARG A 473 26.56 20.81 10.98
N PRO A 474 27.17 19.78 11.59
CA PRO A 474 28.63 19.68 11.69
C PRO A 474 29.35 19.54 10.34
N GLN A 475 28.67 18.94 9.35
CA GLN A 475 29.21 18.70 8.00
C GLN A 475 28.81 19.81 7.01
N PHE A 476 27.64 20.42 7.20
CA PHE A 476 27.05 21.39 6.29
C PHE A 476 26.68 22.67 7.06
N PRO A 477 27.62 23.63 7.20
CA PRO A 477 27.39 24.85 7.97
C PRO A 477 26.24 25.72 7.45
N ILE A 478 25.94 25.65 6.15
CA ILE A 478 24.86 26.39 5.47
C ILE A 478 23.48 26.21 6.13
N LEU A 479 23.27 25.14 6.91
CA LEU A 479 22.00 24.92 7.60
C LEU A 479 21.64 26.02 8.61
N SER A 480 22.62 26.75 9.15
CA SER A 480 22.34 27.92 9.99
C SER A 480 21.74 29.06 9.16
N GLU A 481 22.16 29.24 7.91
CA GLU A 481 21.58 30.23 7.01
C GLU A 481 20.13 29.88 6.68
N VAL A 482 19.81 28.60 6.49
CA VAL A 482 18.42 28.16 6.29
C VAL A 482 17.52 28.54 7.47
N LEU A 483 17.99 28.40 8.71
CA LEU A 483 17.26 28.85 9.91
C LEU A 483 17.11 30.38 9.96
N GLN A 484 18.09 31.12 9.49
CA GLN A 484 18.07 32.59 9.47
C GLN A 484 16.99 33.15 8.52
N HIS A 485 16.56 32.38 7.52
CA HIS A 485 15.45 32.77 6.63
C HIS A 485 14.07 32.66 7.30
N ILE A 486 13.97 32.07 8.50
CA ILE A 486 12.72 32.00 9.24
C ILE A 486 12.38 33.39 9.81
N PRO A 487 11.15 33.90 9.60
CA PRO A 487 10.74 35.18 10.16
C PRO A 487 10.93 35.23 11.68
N SER A 488 11.46 36.34 12.18
CA SER A 488 11.69 36.59 13.61
C SER A 488 12.73 35.72 14.31
N VAL A 489 13.55 34.95 13.56
CA VAL A 489 14.74 34.26 14.11
C VAL A 489 15.97 35.15 13.95
N ASN A 490 16.68 35.41 15.04
CA ASN A 490 17.93 36.18 15.01
C ASN A 490 19.17 35.27 15.20
N ALA A 491 20.35 35.82 14.94
CA ALA A 491 21.61 35.06 15.05
C ALA A 491 21.88 34.53 16.47
N ALA A 492 21.43 35.22 17.53
CA ALA A 492 21.61 34.79 18.91
C ALA A 492 20.75 33.56 19.25
N ASP A 493 19.53 33.48 18.71
CA ASP A 493 18.67 32.31 18.87
C ASP A 493 19.25 31.07 18.19
N ILE A 494 19.85 31.24 17.01
CA ILE A 494 20.57 30.18 16.28
C ILE A 494 21.82 29.75 17.06
N GLN A 495 22.61 30.71 17.56
CA GLN A 495 23.80 30.41 18.36
C GLN A 495 23.43 29.61 19.61
N LYS A 496 22.35 29.98 20.31
CA LYS A 496 21.86 29.24 21.48
C LYS A 496 21.45 27.81 21.13
N PHE A 497 20.89 27.61 19.93
CA PHE A 497 20.57 26.27 19.44
C PHE A 497 21.84 25.48 19.11
N ASP A 498 22.80 26.07 18.40
CA ASP A 498 24.11 25.47 18.08
C ASP A 498 24.86 25.04 19.35
N GLU A 499 24.93 25.91 20.36
CA GLU A 499 25.54 25.61 21.67
C GLU A 499 24.88 24.40 22.34
N LYS A 500 23.54 24.31 22.27
CA LYS A 500 22.80 23.19 22.86
C LYS A 500 22.97 21.90 22.06
N ILE A 501 23.08 21.98 20.73
CA ILE A 501 23.31 20.84 19.84
C ILE A 501 24.73 20.28 20.03
N ALA A 502 25.72 21.15 20.22
CA ALA A 502 27.12 20.77 20.45
C ALA A 502 27.33 19.97 21.76
N VAL A 503 26.40 20.05 22.71
CA VAL A 503 26.40 19.18 23.89
C VAL A 503 26.11 17.74 23.45
N ALA A 504 27.04 16.84 23.78
CA ALA A 504 27.00 15.44 23.40
C ALA A 504 25.63 14.81 23.70
N PRO A 505 25.09 13.99 22.78
CA PRO A 505 23.78 13.39 22.94
C PRO A 505 23.73 12.51 24.21
N ALA A 506 22.62 12.58 24.94
CA ALA A 506 22.32 11.60 25.97
C ALA A 506 22.28 10.19 25.33
N LYS A 507 22.77 9.15 26.01
CA LYS A 507 22.83 7.78 25.46
C LYS A 507 21.47 7.35 24.88
N GLY A 508 21.41 7.12 23.55
CA GLY A 508 20.25 6.58 22.82
C GLY A 508 19.73 7.48 21.69
N ASN A 509 18.83 6.94 20.84
CA ASN A 509 18.23 7.67 19.69
C ASN A 509 17.16 8.71 20.09
N LYS A 510 17.01 9.00 21.39
CA LYS A 510 15.98 9.93 21.88
C LYS A 510 16.50 11.35 21.89
N VAL A 511 15.82 12.24 21.17
CA VAL A 511 16.11 13.67 21.14
C VAL A 511 15.77 14.31 22.48
N ASP A 512 16.73 15.08 23.02
CA ASP A 512 16.60 15.83 24.27
C ASP A 512 15.43 16.84 24.23
N ARG A 513 14.66 16.91 25.32
CA ARG A 513 13.48 17.78 25.42
C ARG A 513 13.85 19.27 25.25
N ALA A 514 14.97 19.72 25.81
CA ALA A 514 15.36 21.12 25.69
C ALA A 514 15.78 21.47 24.26
N LYS A 515 16.41 20.55 23.52
CA LYS A 515 16.66 20.72 22.07
C LYS A 515 15.36 20.92 21.30
N LYS A 516 14.34 20.09 21.58
CA LYS A 516 13.00 20.23 20.97
C LYS A 516 12.32 21.56 21.32
N ASP A 517 12.39 21.99 22.57
CA ASP A 517 11.77 23.24 23.02
C ASP A 517 12.40 24.47 22.36
N ILE A 518 13.72 24.48 22.15
CA ILE A 518 14.41 25.56 21.41
C ILE A 518 13.99 25.54 19.94
N PHE A 519 14.05 24.38 19.28
CA PHE A 519 13.67 24.26 17.88
C PHE A 519 12.20 24.65 17.65
N LYS A 520 11.29 24.23 18.52
CA LYS A 520 9.88 24.61 18.47
C LYS A 520 9.68 26.11 18.58
N LYS A 521 10.50 26.82 19.35
CA LYS A 521 10.48 28.30 19.41
C LYS A 521 10.98 28.94 18.13
N LEU A 522 12.08 28.43 17.57
CA LEU A 522 12.64 28.91 16.29
C LEU A 522 11.62 28.76 15.16
N THR A 523 10.90 27.64 15.11
CA THR A 523 9.93 27.37 14.04
C THR A 523 8.51 27.84 14.36
N ALA A 524 8.28 28.56 15.45
CA ALA A 524 6.93 28.92 15.90
C ALA A 524 6.16 29.77 14.87
N GLN A 525 6.86 30.65 14.16
CA GLN A 525 6.28 31.49 13.11
C GLN A 525 5.96 30.73 11.81
N LEU A 526 6.55 29.54 11.64
CA LEU A 526 6.27 28.69 10.49
C LEU A 526 4.98 27.91 10.67
N VAL A 527 4.55 27.64 11.90
CA VAL A 527 3.39 26.79 12.18
C VAL A 527 2.16 27.33 11.44
N GLY A 528 1.67 26.56 10.46
CA GLY A 528 0.48 26.89 9.71
C GLY A 528 -0.70 27.21 10.63
N ARG A 529 -1.50 28.22 10.29
CA ARG A 529 -2.75 28.53 11.01
C ARG A 529 -3.90 27.85 10.28
N SER A 530 -4.73 27.10 11.01
CA SER A 530 -5.88 26.44 10.37
C SER A 530 -6.91 27.47 9.88
N VAL A 531 -7.55 27.23 8.73
CA VAL A 531 -8.66 28.06 8.23
C VAL A 531 -9.80 28.15 9.25
N ASN A 532 -10.06 27.07 9.99
CA ASN A 532 -11.03 27.04 11.08
C ASN A 532 -10.65 27.94 12.27
N GLN A 533 -9.39 28.35 12.41
CA GLN A 533 -8.94 29.35 13.39
C GLN A 533 -8.98 30.77 12.83
N LEU A 534 -8.92 30.96 11.51
CA LEU A 534 -9.03 32.26 10.84
C LEU A 534 -10.46 32.81 10.91
N PHE A 535 -11.47 31.93 10.89
CA PHE A 535 -12.90 32.30 10.96
C PHE A 535 -13.56 31.96 12.30
N ARG A 536 -12.80 31.53 13.31
CA ARG A 536 -13.31 31.45 14.67
C ARG A 536 -13.47 32.86 15.21
N HIS A 537 -14.70 33.34 15.30
CA HIS A 537 -15.02 34.29 16.36
C HIS A 537 -14.73 33.58 17.69
N GLU A 538 -13.78 34.08 18.48
CA GLU A 538 -13.62 33.67 19.87
C GLU A 538 -14.89 34.08 20.63
N VAL A 539 -15.90 33.22 20.61
CA VAL A 539 -17.03 33.35 21.53
C VAL A 539 -16.55 32.79 22.87
N GLN A 540 -15.95 33.66 23.69
CA GLN A 540 -15.83 33.37 25.12
C GLN A 540 -17.24 33.37 25.71
N ILE A 541 -17.90 32.22 25.74
CA ILE A 541 -19.14 32.06 26.50
C ILE A 541 -18.75 32.02 27.98
N ALA A 542 -18.67 33.20 28.61
CA ALA A 542 -18.26 33.35 30.02
C ALA A 542 -19.15 32.59 31.01
N ASN A 543 -20.34 32.17 30.58
CA ASN A 543 -21.35 31.51 31.41
C ASN A 543 -21.89 30.22 30.75
N LEU A 544 -21.01 29.31 30.33
CA LEU A 544 -21.46 27.93 30.12
C LEU A 544 -21.71 27.28 31.48
N PRO A 545 -22.93 26.77 31.76
CA PRO A 545 -23.14 25.97 32.97
C PRO A 545 -22.18 24.78 32.94
N PRO A 546 -21.55 24.43 34.08
CA PRO A 546 -20.64 23.30 34.13
C PRO A 546 -21.38 22.04 33.66
N MET A 547 -20.85 21.33 32.66
CA MET A 547 -21.36 20.00 32.34
C MET A 547 -21.25 19.15 33.62
N GLN A 548 -22.37 18.58 34.05
CA GLN A 548 -22.39 17.72 35.23
C GLN A 548 -21.42 16.56 34.98
N SER A 549 -20.29 16.58 35.67
CA SER A 549 -19.41 15.43 35.69
C SER A 549 -20.17 14.32 36.39
N HIS A 550 -20.56 13.27 35.67
CA HIS A 550 -20.93 12.01 36.30
C HIS A 550 -19.67 11.43 36.97
N LYS A 551 -19.37 11.91 38.17
CA LYS A 551 -18.45 11.24 39.08
C LYS A 551 -19.16 10.01 39.59
N ALA A 552 -18.96 8.88 38.91
CA ALA A 552 -19.22 7.58 39.49
C ALA A 552 -18.22 7.38 40.65
N LYS A 553 -18.67 7.61 41.89
CA LYS A 553 -17.93 7.18 43.09
C LYS A 553 -18.44 5.80 43.50
N GLY A 554 -17.65 4.79 43.14
CA GLY A 554 -17.33 3.61 43.95
C GLY A 554 -18.46 2.73 44.47
N ALA A 555 -18.69 1.62 43.77
CA ALA A 555 -18.96 0.33 44.40
C ALA A 555 -18.18 -0.75 43.65
N MET A 556 -17.41 -1.54 44.39
CA MET A 556 -16.70 -2.74 43.90
C MET A 556 -17.66 -3.69 43.19
N GLY A 557 -17.23 -4.25 42.06
CA GLY A 557 -17.86 -5.40 41.41
C GLY A 557 -17.88 -5.28 39.90
N THR A 558 -17.00 -6.03 39.24
CA THR A 558 -17.07 -6.44 37.82
C THR A 558 -17.26 -5.32 36.79
N THR A 559 -16.14 -4.84 36.23
CA THR A 559 -16.12 -4.13 34.94
C THR A 559 -16.60 -5.07 33.85
N ALA A 560 -17.89 -5.00 33.52
CA ALA A 560 -18.41 -5.46 32.24
C ALA A 560 -18.20 -4.33 31.23
N ASP A 561 -17.44 -4.65 30.18
CA ASP A 561 -17.19 -3.81 29.03
C ASP A 561 -18.49 -3.32 28.38
N ILE A 562 -18.56 -2.01 28.14
CA ILE A 562 -19.66 -1.35 27.40
C ILE A 562 -19.63 -1.70 25.89
N MET A 563 -18.75 -2.62 25.47
CA MET A 563 -18.72 -3.19 24.12
C MET A 563 -19.43 -4.55 24.00
N ASP A 564 -20.04 -5.09 25.05
CA ASP A 564 -20.83 -6.34 24.98
C ASP A 564 -22.36 -6.15 25.06
N SER A 565 -22.83 -4.90 25.06
CA SER A 565 -24.26 -4.57 25.25
C SER A 565 -25.15 -4.74 24.00
N ASN A 566 -24.71 -5.50 22.98
CA ASN A 566 -25.48 -5.69 21.74
C ASN A 566 -26.17 -7.05 21.60
N GLN A 567 -26.21 -7.88 22.65
CA GLN A 567 -26.93 -9.16 22.59
C GLN A 567 -28.26 -9.23 23.34
N ASN A 568 -28.68 -8.19 24.07
CA ASN A 568 -30.00 -8.19 24.73
C ASN A 568 -30.65 -6.79 24.83
N ALA A 569 -30.53 -5.97 23.77
CA ALA A 569 -31.40 -4.82 23.65
C ALA A 569 -32.85 -5.33 23.58
N SER A 570 -33.66 -4.89 24.54
CA SER A 570 -35.06 -5.26 24.78
C SER A 570 -36.01 -4.78 23.67
N LEU A 571 -35.71 -5.14 22.41
CA LEU A 571 -36.48 -4.88 21.20
C LEU A 571 -37.86 -5.56 21.21
N ALA A 572 -38.05 -6.57 22.06
CA ALA A 572 -39.32 -7.27 22.20
C ALA A 572 -40.45 -6.42 22.80
N ARG A 573 -40.17 -5.27 23.41
CA ARG A 573 -41.20 -4.36 23.96
C ARG A 573 -41.83 -3.43 22.92
N LEU A 574 -41.26 -3.32 21.71
CA LEU A 574 -41.79 -2.47 20.64
C LEU A 574 -42.91 -3.13 19.82
N PHE A 575 -43.22 -4.42 20.05
CA PHE A 575 -44.23 -5.17 19.28
C PHE A 575 -45.27 -5.91 20.16
N GLY A 576 -45.46 -5.50 21.41
CA GLY A 576 -46.56 -6.01 22.24
C GLY A 576 -47.88 -5.29 21.90
N PRO A 577 -49.04 -5.97 21.89
CA PRO A 577 -50.31 -5.31 21.59
C PRO A 577 -50.63 -4.29 22.69
N GLU A 578 -50.97 -3.07 22.26
CA GLU A 578 -51.37 -1.98 23.14
C GLU A 578 -52.59 -2.38 23.99
N LYS A 579 -52.60 -1.94 25.26
CA LYS A 579 -53.77 -1.99 26.13
C LYS A 579 -54.49 -0.66 26.11
#